data_AF-A0A1M7BQU4-F1
#
_entry.id   AF-A0A1M7BQU4-F1
#
_cell.length_a   1.000
_cell.length_b   1.000
_cell.length_c   1.000
_cell.angle_alpha   90.00
_cell.angle_beta   90.00
_cell.angle_gamma   90.00
#
_symmetry.space_group_name_H-M   'P 1'
#
loop_
_entity.id
_entity.type
_entity.pdbx_description
1 polymer ?
#
loop_
_entity_poly.entity_id
_entity_poly.type
_entity_poly.pdbx_seq_one_letter_code
_entity_poly.pdbx_strand_id
1 'polypeptide(L)'
;MGVMQEATLRVSKWGDSLAVRLPKALVEKMGLKAGDEINIVDVVERTLVVQKEERRKAALGRLASHNWTLPPDYKFDRDEANER
;
A
#
# COMPACT_ATOMS: atom_id res chain seq x y z
N MET A 1 12.43 -24.07 2.68
CA MET A 1 11.77 -23.14 3.63
C MET A 1 12.88 -22.35 4.30
N GLY A 2 13.29 -21.22 3.72
CA GLY A 2 14.47 -20.49 4.19
C GLY A 2 14.13 -19.78 5.49
N VAL A 3 14.79 -20.20 6.57
CA VAL A 3 14.78 -19.49 7.86
C VAL A 3 15.07 -18.02 7.58
N MET A 4 14.12 -17.15 7.90
CA MET A 4 14.40 -15.72 7.99
C MET A 4 15.37 -15.59 9.16
N GLN A 5 16.66 -15.41 8.87
CA GLN A 5 17.68 -15.10 9.87
C GLN A 5 17.09 -14.11 10.86
N GLU A 6 17.18 -14.41 12.16
CA GLU A 6 16.74 -13.52 13.24
C GLU A 6 17.43 -12.16 13.06
N ALA A 7 16.71 -11.23 12.42
CA ALA A 7 17.22 -9.92 12.12
C ALA A 7 16.87 -9.02 13.31
N THR A 8 17.84 -8.81 14.20
CA THR A 8 17.72 -7.79 15.23
C THR A 8 17.71 -6.41 14.57
N LEU A 9 16.53 -5.81 14.49
CA LEU A 9 16.32 -4.50 13.88
C LEU A 9 16.40 -3.41 14.95
N ARG A 10 17.20 -2.36 14.71
CA ARG A 10 17.28 -1.22 15.61
C ARG A 10 16.36 -0.09 15.15
N VAL A 11 15.53 0.37 16.09
CA VAL A 11 14.69 1.55 15.90
C VAL A 11 15.58 2.80 15.85
N SER A 12 15.30 3.69 14.91
CA SER A 12 16.01 4.96 14.68
C SER A 12 15.01 6.12 14.61
N LYS A 13 15.43 7.33 14.98
CA LYS A 13 14.59 8.53 14.87
C LYS A 13 14.54 9.02 13.41
N TRP A 14 13.35 9.28 12.90
CA TRP A 14 13.10 9.89 11.58
C TRP A 14 12.11 11.05 11.74
N GLY A 15 12.62 12.28 11.71
CA GLY A 15 11.84 13.46 12.04
C GLY A 15 11.31 13.40 13.47
N ASP A 16 10.00 13.57 13.64
CA ASP A 16 9.29 13.43 14.93
C ASP A 16 8.88 11.98 15.24
N SER A 17 9.18 11.03 14.34
CA SER A 17 8.74 9.64 14.42
C SER A 17 9.90 8.64 14.57
N LEU A 18 9.55 7.37 14.78
CA LEU A 18 10.50 6.26 14.86
C LEU A 18 10.39 5.37 13.61
N ALA A 19 11.52 4.83 13.15
CA ALA A 19 11.62 4.01 11.96
C ALA A 19 12.53 2.78 12.19
N VAL A 20 12.22 1.68 11.50
CA VAL A 20 13.07 0.49 11.42
C VAL A 20 13.57 0.29 9.99
N ARG A 21 14.82 -0.16 9.84
CA ARG A 21 15.41 -0.42 8.52
C ARG A 21 15.06 -1.83 8.05
N LEU A 22 14.19 -1.94 7.05
CA LEU A 22 13.85 -3.24 6.48
C LEU A 22 15.05 -3.82 5.69
N PRO A 23 15.46 -5.07 5.94
CA PRO A 23 16.46 -5.77 5.14
C PRO A 23 15.99 -5.89 3.69
N LYS A 24 16.95 -5.85 2.75
CA LYS A 24 16.68 -5.93 1.31
C LYS A 24 15.81 -7.14 0.94
N ALA A 25 16.06 -8.29 1.55
CA ALA A 25 15.28 -9.52 1.33
C ALA A 25 13.78 -9.37 1.68
N LEU A 26 13.42 -8.58 2.69
CA LEU A 26 12.01 -8.30 3.02
C LEU A 26 11.41 -7.29 2.04
N VAL A 27 12.17 -6.26 1.68
CA VAL A 27 11.75 -5.26 0.68
C VAL A 27 11.43 -5.93 -0.66
N GLU A 28 12.28 -6.85 -1.11
CA GLU A 28 12.09 -7.61 -2.35
C GLU A 28 10.91 -8.57 -2.27
N LYS A 29 10.76 -9.33 -1.17
CA LYS A 29 9.63 -10.25 -0.98
C LYS A 29 8.28 -9.54 -0.93
N MET A 30 8.21 -8.39 -0.26
CA MET A 30 6.99 -7.59 -0.15
C MET A 30 6.80 -6.63 -1.34
N GLY A 31 7.77 -6.56 -2.26
CA GLY A 31 7.75 -5.63 -3.40
C GLY A 31 7.59 -4.17 -2.98
N LEU A 32 8.21 -3.78 -1.86
CA LEU A 32 8.16 -2.42 -1.34
C LEU A 32 9.13 -1.51 -2.11
N LYS A 33 8.71 -0.29 -2.41
CA LYS A 33 9.55 0.79 -2.95
C LYS A 33 9.46 2.02 -2.05
N ALA A 34 10.43 2.93 -2.17
CA ALA A 34 10.37 4.21 -1.50
C ALA A 34 9.07 4.96 -1.89
N GLY A 35 8.34 5.44 -0.90
CA GLY A 35 7.04 6.09 -1.08
C GLY A 35 5.83 5.15 -1.09
N ASP A 36 6.00 3.82 -0.96
CA ASP A 36 4.86 2.94 -0.67
C ASP A 36 4.33 3.19 0.75
N GLU A 37 3.01 3.20 0.87
CA GLU A 37 2.31 3.25 2.15
C GLU A 37 2.11 1.83 2.70
N ILE A 38 2.32 1.68 4.00
CA ILE A 38 2.20 0.42 4.72
C ILE A 38 1.19 0.65 5.85
N ASN A 39 0.17 -0.20 5.92
CA ASN A 39 -0.80 -0.16 7.00
C ASN A 39 -0.42 -1.16 8.08
N ILE A 40 -0.59 -0.73 9.33
CA ILE A 40 -0.53 -1.62 10.49
C ILE A 40 -1.89 -2.31 10.56
N VAL A 41 -1.90 -3.62 10.33
CA VAL A 41 -3.11 -4.45 10.29
C VAL A 41 -3.50 -4.88 11.69
N ASP A 42 -2.49 -5.23 12.50
CA ASP A 42 -2.68 -5.73 13.84
C ASP A 42 -1.43 -5.49 14.70
N VAL A 43 -1.65 -5.44 16.00
CA VAL A 43 -0.60 -5.42 17.03
C VAL A 43 -0.96 -6.50 18.03
N VAL A 44 -0.44 -7.70 17.81
CA VAL A 44 -0.68 -8.85 18.70
C VAL A 44 0.51 -8.96 19.64
N GLU A 45 0.29 -8.62 20.92
CA GLU A 45 1.27 -8.66 22.03
C GLU A 45 2.54 -7.83 21.80
N ARG A 46 3.46 -8.33 20.95
CA ARG A 46 4.75 -7.73 20.59
C ARG A 46 5.06 -7.86 19.09
N THR A 47 4.10 -8.30 18.29
CA THR A 47 4.25 -8.51 16.85
C THR A 47 3.50 -7.42 16.10
N LEU A 48 4.22 -6.66 15.28
CA LEU A 48 3.61 -5.74 14.32
C LEU A 48 3.31 -6.49 13.03
N VAL A 49 2.04 -6.59 12.68
CA VAL A 49 1.61 -7.12 11.39
C VAL A 49 1.38 -5.96 10.45
N VAL A 50 2.17 -5.92 9.38
CA VAL A 50 2.14 -4.84 8.40
C VAL A 50 1.79 -5.37 7.02
N GLN A 51 0.94 -4.65 6.30
CA GLN A 51 0.60 -4.98 4.91
C GLN A 51 0.85 -3.77 4.02
N LYS A 52 1.32 -4.04 2.81
CA LYS A 52 1.42 -3.01 1.76
C LYS A 52 0.01 -2.57 1.39
N GLU A 53 -0.24 -1.26 1.41
CA GLU A 53 -1.53 -0.75 0.97
C GLU A 53 -1.64 -0.82 -0.56
N GLU A 54 -2.42 -1.76 -1.09
CA GLU A 54 -2.74 -1.82 -2.51
C GLU A 54 -3.82 -0.79 -2.89
N ARG A 55 -3.54 0.49 -2.62
CA ARG A 55 -4.49 1.62 -2.78
C ARG A 55 -5.15 1.63 -4.15
N ARG A 56 -4.39 1.32 -5.20
CA ARG A 56 -4.90 1.22 -6.58
C ARG A 56 -5.91 0.09 -6.76
N LYS A 57 -5.63 -1.11 -6.22
CA LYS A 57 -6.58 -2.23 -6.28
C LYS A 57 -7.81 -1.95 -5.41
N ALA A 58 -7.63 -1.35 -4.24
CA ALA A 58 -8.74 -0.95 -3.38
C ALA A 58 -9.63 0.10 -4.06
N ALA A 59 -9.05 1.09 -4.73
CA ALA A 59 -9.79 2.09 -5.50
C ALA A 59 -10.55 1.46 -6.68
N LEU A 60 -9.91 0.57 -7.44
CA LEU A 60 -10.57 -0.19 -8.51
C LEU A 60 -11.70 -1.08 -7.96
N GLY A 61 -11.48 -1.72 -6.81
CA GLY A 61 -12.52 -2.50 -6.12
C GLY A 61 -13.71 -1.64 -5.72
N ARG A 62 -13.47 -0.44 -5.17
CA ARG A 62 -14.55 0.52 -4.82
C ARG A 62 -15.35 0.96 -6.04
N LEU A 63 -14.67 1.24 -7.15
CA LEU A 63 -15.31 1.57 -8.43
C LEU A 63 -16.14 0.40 -8.96
N ALA A 64 -15.59 -0.81 -8.93
CA ALA A 64 -16.31 -2.02 -9.36
C ALA A 64 -17.53 -2.32 -8.49
N SER A 65 -17.43 -2.14 -7.16
CA SER A 65 -18.54 -2.37 -6.23
C SER A 65 -19.72 -1.42 -6.44
N HIS A 66 -19.51 -0.25 -7.05
CA HIS A 66 -20.61 0.65 -7.40
C HIS A 66 -21.43 0.15 -8.59
N ASN A 67 -20.98 -0.90 -9.29
CA ASN A 67 -21.64 -1.56 -10.42
C ASN A 67 -22.25 -0.55 -11.41
N TRP A 68 -21.56 0.58 -11.61
CA TRP A 68 -22.07 1.65 -12.42
C TRP A 68 -21.96 1.25 -13.89
N THR A 69 -23.10 1.00 -14.51
CA THR A 69 -23.20 0.75 -15.95
C THR A 69 -23.27 2.08 -16.67
N LEU A 70 -22.32 2.29 -17.58
CA LEU A 70 -22.32 3.40 -18.50
C LEU A 70 -23.50 3.25 -19.49
N PRO A 71 -24.21 4.34 -19.82
CA PRO A 71 -25.18 4.35 -20.92
C PRO A 71 -24.55 3.83 -22.23
N PRO A 72 -25.35 3.22 -23.13
CA PRO A 72 -24.84 2.67 -24.39
C PRO A 72 -24.18 3.70 -25.32
N ASP A 73 -24.51 4.99 -25.18
CA ASP A 73 -23.93 6.09 -25.95
C ASP A 73 -22.88 6.90 -25.16
N TYR A 74 -22.46 6.40 -23.99
CA TYR A 74 -21.53 7.14 -23.15
C TYR A 74 -20.14 7.20 -23.78
N LYS A 75 -19.68 8.42 -24.05
CA LYS A 75 -18.31 8.72 -24.46
C LYS A 75 -17.72 9.68 -23.45
N PHE A 76 -16.63 9.26 -22.79
CA PHE A 76 -15.87 10.15 -21.93
C PHE A 76 -15.08 11.12 -22.80
N ASP A 77 -15.44 12.41 -22.78
CA ASP A 77 -14.69 13.47 -23.45
C ASP A 77 -13.91 14.30 -22.42
N ARG A 78 -12.61 14.42 -22.63
CA ARG A 78 -11.70 15.05 -21.67
C ARG A 78 -11.78 16.56 -21.72
N ASP A 79 -12.00 17.14 -22.89
CA ASP A 79 -12.06 18.59 -23.06
C ASP A 79 -13.36 19.12 -22.43
N GLU A 80 -14.49 18.46 -22.69
CA GLU A 80 -15.78 18.77 -22.05
C GLU A 80 -15.70 18.70 -20.51
N ALA A 81 -15.05 17.66 -19.96
CA ALA A 81 -14.95 17.48 -18.51
C ALA A 81 -13.99 18.45 -17.79
N ASN A 82 -13.06 19.07 -18.53
CA ASN A 82 -12.09 20.03 -17.99
C ASN A 82 -12.45 21.49 -18.33
N GLU A 83 -13.58 21.73 -18.98
CA GLU A 83 -14.12 23.06 -19.18
C GLU A 83 -14.63 23.61 -17.83
N ARG A 84 -13.74 24.32 -17.13
CA ARG A 84 -14.01 25.02 -15.87
C ARG A 84 -13.35 26.38 -15.87
#